data_AF-A0A6G6XAX6-F1
#
_entry.id   AF-A0A6G6XAX6-F1
#
_cell.length_a   1.000
_cell.length_b   1.000
_cell.length_c   1.000
_cell.angle_alpha   90.00
_cell.angle_beta   90.00
_cell.angle_gamma   90.00
#
_symmetry.space_group_name_H-M   'P 1'
#
loop_
_entity.id
_entity.type
_entity.pdbx_description
1 polymer ?
#
loop_
_entity_poly.entity_id
_entity_poly.type
_entity_poly.pdbx_seq_one_letter_code
_entity_poly.pdbx_strand_id
1 'polypeptide(L)'
;MSRLQRYNPGPGVADLWEYFRRPQPYRWPILIASTLPMVLILAWATSETALVEPERPKVTYISTLAADRSDEEIMASNIANQEKQDARRAELEAVEARKRELYRALGAASGMDVEAMERQAAEERAHEEAAAAAKRQEVLETRVVPGAADAAERGTD
;
A
#
# COMPACT_ATOMS: atom_id res chain seq x y z
N MET A 1 -70.95 -2.37 17.66
CA MET A 1 -69.72 -3.06 18.12
C MET A 1 -68.56 -2.66 17.22
N SER A 2 -67.49 -2.09 17.79
CA SER A 2 -66.35 -1.56 17.04
C SER A 2 -65.53 -2.68 16.40
N ARG A 3 -65.16 -2.54 15.11
CA ARG A 3 -64.38 -3.54 14.36
C ARG A 3 -62.99 -3.80 14.97
N LEU A 4 -62.44 -2.83 15.70
CA LEU A 4 -61.14 -2.92 16.37
C LEU A 4 -61.14 -3.93 17.53
N GLN A 5 -62.27 -4.12 18.21
CA GLN A 5 -62.40 -5.10 19.29
C GLN A 5 -62.34 -6.55 18.78
N ARG A 6 -62.70 -6.78 17.51
CA ARG A 6 -62.65 -8.12 16.88
C ARG A 6 -61.23 -8.57 16.53
N TYR A 7 -60.30 -7.64 16.36
CA TYR A 7 -58.90 -7.92 16.02
C TYR A 7 -57.96 -7.75 17.21
N ASN A 8 -58.47 -7.75 18.44
CA ASN A 8 -57.64 -7.68 19.63
C ASN A 8 -56.84 -8.99 19.79
N PRO A 9 -55.50 -8.99 19.69
CA PRO A 9 -54.69 -10.20 19.83
C PRO A 9 -54.50 -10.62 21.30
N GLY A 10 -54.80 -9.73 22.26
CA GLY A 10 -54.58 -9.96 23.69
C GLY A 10 -55.19 -11.27 24.22
N PRO A 11 -56.47 -11.58 23.93
CA PRO A 11 -57.07 -12.84 24.33
C PRO A 11 -56.36 -14.07 23.75
N GLY A 12 -55.87 -14.00 22.51
CA GLY A 12 -55.14 -15.09 21.88
C GLY A 12 -53.78 -15.34 22.51
N VAL A 13 -53.07 -14.27 22.89
CA VAL A 13 -51.80 -14.38 23.63
C VAL A 13 -52.01 -14.95 25.03
N ALA A 14 -53.10 -14.55 25.72
CA ALA A 14 -53.44 -15.07 27.04
C ALA A 14 -53.80 -16.57 26.99
N ASP A 15 -54.58 -16.99 25.99
CA ASP A 15 -54.94 -18.40 25.78
C ASP A 15 -53.72 -19.26 25.42
N LEU A 16 -52.82 -18.75 24.58
CA LEU A 16 -51.54 -19.39 24.28
C LEU A 16 -50.69 -19.56 25.54
N TRP A 17 -50.59 -18.53 26.39
CA TRP A 17 -49.82 -18.59 27.63
C TRP A 17 -50.38 -19.58 28.65
N GLU A 18 -51.71 -19.65 28.75
CA GLU A 18 -52.41 -20.63 29.59
C GLU A 18 -52.14 -22.05 29.10
N TYR A 19 -52.30 -22.31 27.80
CA TYR A 19 -51.96 -23.60 27.19
C TYR A 19 -50.47 -23.94 27.39
N PHE A 20 -49.61 -22.93 27.24
CA PHE A 20 -48.19 -23.10 27.46
C PHE A 20 -47.96 -23.58 28.88
N ARG A 21 -48.46 -22.93 29.94
CA ARG A 21 -48.22 -23.32 31.34
C ARG A 21 -48.68 -24.72 31.76
N ARG A 22 -49.62 -25.35 31.04
CA ARG A 22 -50.13 -26.69 31.39
C ARG A 22 -49.01 -27.75 31.46
N PRO A 23 -48.99 -28.64 32.46
CA PRO A 23 -48.00 -29.70 32.55
C PRO A 23 -48.28 -30.77 31.48
N GLN A 24 -47.56 -30.72 30.36
CA GLN A 24 -47.57 -31.73 29.31
C GLN A 24 -46.18 -32.40 29.26
N PRO A 25 -46.11 -33.74 29.12
CA PRO A 25 -44.84 -34.45 29.09
C PRO A 25 -43.97 -34.11 27.85
N TYR A 26 -44.59 -33.70 26.74
CA TYR A 26 -43.91 -33.49 25.46
C TYR A 26 -43.63 -32.01 25.10
N ARG A 27 -43.85 -31.07 26.03
CA ARG A 27 -43.65 -29.62 25.79
C ARG A 27 -42.26 -29.30 25.25
N TRP A 28 -41.25 -29.68 26.02
CA TRP A 28 -39.85 -29.38 25.73
C TRP A 28 -39.35 -30.13 24.49
N PRO A 29 -39.63 -31.44 24.31
CA PRO A 29 -39.28 -32.14 23.07
C PRO A 29 -39.82 -31.47 21.80
N ILE A 30 -41.09 -31.08 21.77
CA ILE A 30 -41.71 -30.46 20.59
C ILE A 30 -41.14 -29.06 20.34
N LEU A 31 -40.97 -28.25 21.41
CA LEU A 31 -40.39 -26.92 21.29
C LEU A 31 -38.96 -26.97 20.75
N ILE A 32 -38.13 -27.88 21.29
CA ILE A 32 -36.77 -28.08 20.82
C ILE A 32 -36.78 -28.51 19.36
N ALA A 33 -37.58 -29.52 18.99
CA ALA A 33 -37.67 -30.00 17.62
C ALA A 33 -38.10 -28.89 16.63
N SER A 34 -39.03 -28.02 17.04
CA SER A 34 -39.50 -26.90 16.21
C SER A 34 -38.49 -25.76 16.05
N THR A 35 -37.66 -25.51 17.07
CA THR A 35 -36.71 -24.38 17.06
C THR A 35 -35.35 -24.77 16.51
N LEU A 36 -35.01 -26.07 16.52
CA LEU A 36 -33.73 -26.61 16.07
C LEU A 36 -33.31 -26.11 14.68
N PRO A 37 -34.16 -26.17 13.62
CA PRO A 37 -33.74 -25.79 12.28
C PRO A 37 -33.36 -24.32 12.17
N MET A 38 -34.14 -23.44 12.83
CA MET A 38 -33.87 -22.01 12.86
C MET A 38 -32.55 -21.70 13.58
N VAL A 39 -32.33 -22.31 14.75
CA VAL A 39 -31.11 -22.11 15.53
C VAL A 39 -29.88 -22.56 14.74
N LEU A 40 -29.96 -23.70 14.05
CA LEU A 40 -28.86 -24.22 13.23
C LEU A 40 -28.53 -23.29 12.05
N ILE A 41 -29.56 -22.77 11.35
CA ILE A 41 -29.37 -21.83 10.24
C ILE A 41 -28.72 -20.54 10.74
N LEU A 42 -29.18 -19.99 11.87
CA LEU A 42 -28.61 -18.78 12.44
C LEU A 42 -27.18 -19.00 12.92
N ALA A 43 -26.89 -20.11 13.60
CA ALA A 43 -25.55 -20.44 14.04
C ALA A 43 -24.57 -20.58 12.87
N TRP A 44 -25.01 -21.20 11.77
CA TRP A 44 -24.23 -21.29 10.54
C TRP A 44 -24.03 -19.92 9.89
N ALA A 45 -25.09 -19.12 9.77
CA ALA A 45 -25.04 -17.80 9.16
C ALA A 45 -24.16 -16.81 9.93
N THR A 46 -24.07 -16.94 11.26
CA THR A 46 -23.20 -16.11 12.11
C THR A 46 -21.79 -16.66 12.26
N SER A 47 -21.47 -17.80 11.65
CA SER A 47 -20.11 -18.36 11.66
C SER A 47 -19.24 -17.61 10.66
N GLU A 48 -18.86 -16.39 10.99
CA GLU A 48 -17.86 -15.63 10.24
C GLU A 48 -16.47 -16.23 10.50
N THR A 49 -15.76 -16.58 9.43
CA THR A 49 -14.32 -16.80 9.49
C THR A 49 -13.67 -15.42 9.42
N ALA A 50 -13.29 -14.88 10.57
CA ALA A 50 -12.42 -13.72 10.59
C ALA A 50 -11.11 -14.11 9.88
N LEU A 51 -10.86 -13.53 8.70
CA LEU A 51 -9.54 -13.51 8.11
C LEU A 51 -8.65 -12.77 9.12
N VAL A 52 -7.91 -13.52 9.92
CA VAL A 52 -6.95 -12.97 10.86
C VAL A 52 -6.02 -12.05 10.08
N GLU A 53 -5.94 -10.79 10.50
CA GLU A 53 -4.98 -9.83 9.96
C GLU A 53 -3.58 -10.49 9.99
N PRO A 54 -2.85 -10.58 8.87
CA PRO A 54 -1.55 -11.23 8.84
C PRO A 54 -0.63 -10.64 9.92
N GLU A 55 0.02 -11.49 10.70
CA GLU A 55 1.02 -11.02 11.67
C GLU A 55 2.08 -10.19 10.93
N ARG A 56 2.38 -8.99 11.44
CA ARG A 56 3.43 -8.13 10.87
C ARG A 56 4.75 -8.91 10.82
N PRO A 57 5.50 -8.86 9.70
CA PRO A 57 6.75 -9.60 9.58
C PRO A 57 7.75 -9.13 10.63
N LYS A 58 8.39 -10.10 11.30
CA LYS A 58 9.48 -9.84 12.24
C LYS A 58 10.75 -9.53 11.44
N VAL A 59 11.12 -8.26 11.37
CA VAL A 59 12.36 -7.82 10.68
C VAL A 59 13.53 -7.89 11.67
N THR A 60 14.55 -8.70 11.34
CA THR A 60 15.82 -8.71 12.07
C THR A 60 16.83 -7.85 11.31
N TYR A 61 17.27 -6.76 11.93
CA TYR A 61 18.32 -5.90 11.36
C TYR A 61 19.69 -6.48 11.69
N ILE A 62 20.49 -6.73 10.66
CA ILE A 62 21.90 -7.11 10.79
C ILE A 62 22.74 -5.88 10.44
N SER A 63 23.29 -5.21 11.46
CA SER A 63 24.18 -4.06 11.27
C SER A 63 25.64 -4.52 11.23
N THR A 64 26.41 -3.98 10.29
CA THR A 64 27.87 -4.12 10.23
C THR A 64 28.60 -2.98 10.95
N LEU A 65 27.85 -1.95 11.37
CA LEU A 65 28.38 -0.80 12.09
C LEU A 65 28.18 -1.00 13.60
N ALA A 66 29.15 -0.56 14.39
CA ALA A 66 29.07 -0.54 15.84
C ALA A 66 27.86 0.29 16.30
N ALA A 67 27.08 -0.25 17.24
CA ALA A 67 25.85 0.37 17.71
C ALA A 67 26.08 1.60 18.60
N ASP A 68 27.28 1.71 19.16
CA ASP A 68 27.74 2.73 20.12
C ASP A 68 28.64 3.80 19.46
N ARG A 69 28.76 3.80 18.13
CA ARG A 69 29.54 4.82 17.42
C ARG A 69 28.96 6.21 17.66
N SER A 70 29.82 7.17 17.93
CA SER A 70 29.43 8.57 18.14
C SER A 70 29.15 9.27 16.82
N ASP A 71 28.31 10.32 16.86
CA ASP A 71 27.99 11.15 15.69
C ASP A 71 29.24 11.78 15.04
N GLU A 72 30.27 12.09 15.85
CA GLU A 72 31.54 12.60 15.35
C GLU A 72 32.28 11.55 14.50
N GLU A 73 32.31 10.29 14.95
CA GLU A 73 32.90 9.18 14.20
C GLU A 73 32.10 8.87 12.93
N ILE A 74 30.77 9.01 12.97
CA ILE A 74 29.90 8.92 11.77
C ILE A 74 30.32 9.94 10.73
N MET A 75 30.41 11.19 11.15
CA MET A 75 30.70 12.31 10.27
C MET A 75 32.11 12.19 9.68
N ALA A 76 33.11 11.87 10.50
CA ALA A 76 34.47 11.64 10.05
C ALA A 76 34.56 10.50 9.02
N SER A 77 33.89 9.37 9.29
CA SER A 77 33.83 8.26 8.34
C SER A 77 33.14 8.64 7.03
N ASN A 78 32.08 9.45 7.09
CA ASN A 78 31.35 9.87 5.89
C ASN A 78 32.19 10.82 5.05
N ILE A 79 32.87 11.80 5.66
CA ILE A 79 33.75 12.74 4.96
C ILE A 79 34.87 11.98 4.25
N ALA A 80 35.58 11.09 4.95
CA ALA A 80 36.65 10.29 4.36
C ALA A 80 36.16 9.39 3.20
N ASN A 81 34.93 8.87 3.30
CA ASN A 81 34.32 8.10 2.22
C ASN A 81 33.88 8.98 1.04
N GLN A 82 33.46 10.21 1.31
CA GLN A 82 33.07 11.18 0.28
C GLN A 82 34.29 11.59 -0.54
N GLU A 83 35.40 11.94 0.11
CA GLU A 83 36.65 12.31 -0.56
C GLU A 83 37.16 11.20 -1.50
N LYS A 84 37.12 9.93 -1.03
CA LYS A 84 37.50 8.77 -1.85
C LYS A 84 36.56 8.57 -3.04
N GLN A 85 35.26 8.80 -2.85
CA GLN A 85 34.29 8.70 -3.92
C GLN A 85 34.48 9.80 -4.95
N ASP A 86 34.72 11.02 -4.51
CA ASP A 86 34.91 12.17 -5.38
C ASP A 86 36.21 12.07 -6.19
N ALA A 87 37.30 11.60 -5.57
CA ALA A 87 38.54 11.30 -6.28
C ALA A 87 38.32 10.25 -7.39
N ARG A 88 37.65 9.13 -7.08
CA ARG A 88 37.34 8.10 -8.09
C ARG A 88 36.41 8.61 -9.19
N ARG A 89 35.42 9.44 -8.83
CA ARG A 89 34.49 10.05 -9.78
C ARG A 89 35.24 10.95 -10.75
N ALA A 90 36.12 11.81 -10.25
CA ALA A 90 36.94 12.69 -11.08
C ALA A 90 37.85 11.91 -12.04
N GLU A 91 38.45 10.81 -11.58
CA GLU A 91 39.25 9.92 -12.43
C GLU A 91 38.41 9.28 -13.53
N LEU A 92 37.23 8.77 -13.20
CA LEU A 92 36.31 8.15 -14.16
C LEU A 92 35.82 9.17 -15.19
N GLU A 93 35.44 10.38 -14.76
CA GLU A 93 35.04 11.46 -15.65
C GLU A 93 36.18 11.85 -16.61
N ALA A 94 37.42 11.91 -16.14
CA ALA A 94 38.58 12.17 -16.99
C ALA A 94 38.86 11.02 -17.98
N VAL A 95 38.61 9.77 -17.59
CA VAL A 95 38.71 8.61 -18.51
C VAL A 95 37.58 8.64 -19.54
N GLU A 96 36.35 8.96 -19.14
CA GLU A 96 35.22 9.07 -20.05
C GLU A 96 35.39 10.21 -21.05
N ALA A 97 35.85 11.37 -20.61
CA ALA A 97 36.14 12.50 -21.48
C ALA A 97 37.16 12.12 -22.56
N ARG A 98 38.26 11.46 -22.16
CA ARG A 98 39.27 10.93 -23.10
C ARG A 98 38.70 9.87 -24.04
N LYS A 99 37.85 8.97 -23.55
CA LYS A 99 37.18 7.98 -24.41
C LYS A 99 36.31 8.67 -25.46
N ARG A 100 35.49 9.65 -25.08
CA ARG A 100 34.63 10.40 -26.00
C ARG A 100 35.46 11.12 -27.07
N GLU A 101 36.56 11.76 -26.67
CA GLU A 101 37.49 12.41 -27.59
C GLU A 101 38.11 11.42 -28.58
N LEU A 102 38.60 10.27 -28.09
CA LEU A 102 39.16 9.21 -28.93
C LEU A 102 38.14 8.67 -29.94
N TYR A 103 36.90 8.41 -29.52
CA TYR A 103 35.85 7.95 -30.43
C TYR A 103 35.46 9.01 -31.45
N ARG A 104 35.39 10.29 -31.05
CA ARG A 104 35.16 11.41 -31.96
C ARG A 104 36.26 11.49 -33.02
N ALA A 105 37.53 11.41 -32.60
CA ALA A 105 38.67 11.44 -33.50
C ALA A 105 38.69 10.22 -34.46
N LEU A 106 38.39 9.02 -33.95
CA LEU A 106 38.29 7.81 -34.76
C LEU A 106 37.16 7.91 -35.80
N GLY A 107 36.01 8.46 -35.41
CA GLY A 107 34.88 8.66 -36.33
C GLY A 107 35.21 9.65 -37.45
N ALA A 108 35.84 10.77 -37.10
CA ALA A 108 36.30 11.76 -38.07
C ALA A 108 37.35 11.17 -39.04
N ALA A 109 38.32 10.41 -38.51
CA ALA A 109 39.35 9.76 -39.32
C ALA A 109 38.80 8.67 -40.24
N SER A 110 37.68 8.03 -39.86
CA SER A 110 36.98 7.02 -40.67
C SER A 110 36.06 7.63 -41.73
N GLY A 111 35.97 8.96 -41.81
CA GLY A 111 35.15 9.68 -42.78
C GLY A 111 33.69 9.92 -42.37
N MET A 112 33.35 9.76 -41.09
CA MET A 112 32.01 10.09 -40.57
C MET A 112 31.89 11.58 -40.21
N ASP A 113 30.73 12.19 -40.47
CA ASP A 113 30.41 13.56 -40.05
C ASP A 113 29.96 13.58 -38.58
N VAL A 114 30.93 13.67 -37.67
CA VAL A 114 30.69 13.59 -36.22
C VAL A 114 29.93 14.81 -35.70
N GLU A 115 30.10 15.99 -36.30
CA GLU A 115 29.39 17.20 -35.88
C GLU A 115 27.90 17.13 -36.21
N ALA A 116 27.54 16.63 -37.40
CA ALA A 116 26.14 16.43 -37.76
C ALA A 116 25.47 15.40 -36.84
N MET A 117 26.16 14.30 -36.52
CA MET A 117 25.66 13.27 -35.59
C MET A 117 25.48 13.81 -34.17
N GLU A 118 26.41 14.62 -33.66
CA GLU A 118 26.29 15.22 -32.32
C GLU A 118 25.12 16.21 -32.23
N ARG A 119 24.85 16.98 -33.28
CA ARG A 119 23.68 17.87 -33.35
C ARG A 119 22.37 17.08 -33.32
N GLN A 120 22.24 16.05 -34.16
CA GLN A 120 21.05 15.19 -34.18
C GLN A 120 20.84 14.51 -32.81
N ALA A 121 21.90 13.96 -32.21
CA ALA A 121 21.82 13.35 -30.90
C ALA A 121 21.49 14.34 -29.77
N ALA A 122 21.82 15.63 -29.91
CA ALA A 122 21.41 16.66 -28.96
C ALA A 122 19.92 16.99 -29.09
N GLU A 123 19.41 17.09 -30.31
CA GLU A 123 17.99 17.31 -30.60
C GLU A 123 17.12 16.15 -30.11
N GLU A 124 17.54 14.91 -30.37
CA GLU A 124 16.86 13.70 -29.88
C GLU A 124 16.83 13.64 -28.35
N ARG A 125 17.96 13.89 -27.67
CA ARG A 125 18.01 13.93 -26.20
C ARG A 125 17.10 15.01 -25.61
N ALA A 126 17.08 16.21 -26.20
CA ALA A 126 16.19 17.28 -25.75
C ALA A 126 14.71 16.89 -25.89
N HIS A 127 14.35 16.21 -26.98
CA HIS A 127 13.00 15.72 -27.20
C HIS A 127 12.62 14.60 -26.21
N GLU A 128 13.54 13.66 -25.95
CA GLU A 128 13.35 12.59 -24.96
C GLU A 128 13.21 13.14 -23.54
N GLU A 129 14.05 14.11 -23.15
CA GLU A 129 13.98 14.76 -21.85
C GLU A 129 12.65 15.52 -21.66
N ALA A 130 12.18 16.22 -22.69
CA ALA A 130 10.88 16.89 -22.68
C ALA A 130 9.73 15.89 -22.54
N ALA A 131 9.76 14.78 -23.29
CA ALA A 131 8.77 13.71 -23.18
C ALA A 131 8.79 13.03 -21.80
N ALA A 132 9.99 12.81 -21.23
CA ALA A 132 10.15 12.26 -19.89
C ALA A 132 9.69 13.24 -18.80
N ALA A 133 9.92 14.55 -18.97
CA ALA A 133 9.40 15.59 -18.09
C ALA A 133 7.87 15.64 -18.12
N ALA A 134 7.25 15.62 -19.30
CA ALA A 134 5.80 15.58 -19.46
C ALA A 134 5.18 14.34 -18.79
N LYS A 135 5.77 13.15 -19.00
CA LYS A 135 5.35 11.92 -18.30
C LYS A 135 5.49 12.02 -16.78
N ARG A 136 6.59 12.62 -16.29
CA ARG A 136 6.77 12.84 -14.84
C ARG A 136 5.69 13.76 -14.28
N GLN A 137 5.33 14.82 -14.99
CA GLN A 137 4.25 15.73 -14.59
C GLN A 137 2.88 15.03 -14.60
N GLU A 138 2.56 14.29 -15.66
CA GLU A 138 1.32 13.50 -15.75
C GLU A 138 1.19 12.49 -14.60
N VAL A 139 2.28 11.81 -14.25
CA VAL A 139 2.32 10.88 -13.11
C VAL A 139 2.12 11.62 -11.79
N LEU A 140 2.68 12.81 -11.61
CA LEU A 140 2.50 13.62 -10.39
C LEU A 140 1.05 14.14 -10.26
N GLU A 141 0.44 14.57 -11.37
CA GLU A 141 -0.95 15.03 -11.41
C GLU A 141 -1.94 13.89 -11.20
N THR A 142 -1.69 12.72 -11.81
CA THR A 142 -2.53 11.53 -11.64
C THR A 142 -2.36 10.89 -10.26
N ARG A 143 -1.17 11.01 -9.66
CA ARG A 143 -0.87 10.53 -8.30
C ARG A 143 -1.19 11.56 -7.23
N VAL A 144 -2.02 12.58 -7.50
CA VAL A 144 -2.72 13.30 -6.42
C VAL A 144 -3.63 12.29 -5.73
N VAL A 145 -3.07 11.59 -4.75
CA VAL A 145 -3.79 10.70 -3.85
C VAL A 145 -4.76 11.60 -3.08
N PRO A 146 -6.08 11.45 -3.23
CA PRO A 146 -7.03 12.10 -2.33
C PRO A 146 -6.75 11.53 -0.94
N GLY A 147 -6.05 12.30 -0.11
CA GLY A 147 -5.66 11.88 1.25
C GLY A 147 -4.30 12.38 1.75
N ALA A 148 -3.40 12.87 0.89
CA ALA A 148 -2.14 13.44 1.38
C ALA A 148 -2.31 14.85 1.97
N ALA A 149 -3.29 15.63 1.48
CA ALA A 149 -3.68 16.91 2.07
C ALA A 149 -4.36 16.73 3.45
N ASP A 150 -5.16 15.66 3.63
CA ASP A 150 -5.84 15.36 4.90
C ASP A 150 -4.90 14.84 6.01
N ALA A 151 -3.74 14.29 5.65
CA ALA A 151 -2.75 13.81 6.61
C ALA A 151 -1.92 14.96 7.22
N ALA A 152 -1.79 16.08 6.52
CA ALA A 152 -1.11 17.28 7.02
C ALA A 152 -1.95 18.06 8.04
N GLU A 153 -3.29 18.02 7.94
CA GLU A 153 -4.18 18.71 8.90
C GLU A 153 -4.45 17.92 10.19
N ARG A 154 -4.22 16.60 10.21
CA ARG A 154 -4.45 15.74 11.40
C ARG A 154 -3.23 15.55 12.31
N GLY A 155 -2.11 16.21 12.02
CA GLY A 155 -0.85 16.11 12.77
C GLY A 155 -0.62 17.23 13.79
N THR A 156 -1.59 18.10 14.01
CA THR A 156 -1.54 19.18 14.99
C THR A 156 -2.69 19.04 15.98
N ASP A 157 -2.58 18.10 16.91
CA ASP A 157 -3.28 18.08 18.20
C ASP A 157 -2.37 17.41 19.23
#